data_AF-A0A9Q3QDF7-F1
#
_entry.id   AF-A0A9Q3QDF7-F1
#
_cell.length_a   1.000
_cell.length_b   1.000
_cell.length_c   1.000
_cell.angle_alpha   90.00
_cell.angle_beta   90.00
_cell.angle_gamma   90.00
#
_symmetry.space_group_name_H-M   'P 1'
#
loop_
_entity.id
_entity.type
_entity.pdbx_description
1 polymer ?
#
loop_
_entity_poly.entity_id
_entity_poly.type
_entity_poly.pdbx_seq_one_letter_code
_entity_poly.pdbx_strand_id
1 'polypeptide(L)'
;MKNMERKRVNQIIEQYLWMYVNSHQDDWKIWCPLAKFDYNNTEHSSKKQSPSFTIHGRNSRVDSIHIFQDTPAGNVSTKLHSIQQVIKEESQSEIKCFTKYADRNRETSPDFQPGDRLWLALNGINTTRSTNKLSERWLWPFEALKEIESHAYHLKFCKVWI
;
A
#
# COMPACT_ATOMS: atom_id res chain seq x y z
N MET A 1 -7.19 4.22 3.63
CA MET A 1 -6.12 4.38 2.63
C MET A 1 -4.73 4.11 3.24
N LYS A 2 -4.44 2.88 3.71
CA LYS A 2 -3.17 2.53 4.41
C LYS A 2 -2.47 1.25 3.89
N ASN A 3 -3.08 0.52 2.96
CA ASN A 3 -2.58 -0.79 2.50
C ASN A 3 -1.83 -0.73 1.15
N MET A 4 -2.24 0.13 0.22
CA MET A 4 -1.64 0.19 -1.12
C MET A 4 -0.24 0.81 -1.12
N GLU A 5 -0.06 1.92 -0.40
CA GLU A 5 1.25 2.57 -0.26
C GLU A 5 2.27 1.63 0.39
N ARG A 6 1.89 0.91 1.45
CA ARG A 6 2.75 -0.10 2.07
C ARG A 6 3.13 -1.22 1.12
N LYS A 7 2.19 -1.73 0.31
CA LYS A 7 2.49 -2.76 -0.69
C LYS A 7 3.52 -2.27 -1.71
N ARG A 8 3.40 -1.01 -2.16
CA ARG A 8 4.36 -0.41 -3.09
C ARG A 8 5.74 -0.22 -2.49
N VAL A 9 5.83 0.25 -1.24
CA VAL A 9 7.10 0.35 -0.53
C VAL A 9 7.76 -1.02 -0.36
N ASN A 10 6.97 -2.03 0.03
CA ASN A 10 7.48 -3.40 0.17
C ASN A 10 8.01 -3.95 -1.17
N GLN A 11 7.30 -3.74 -2.28
CA GLN A 11 7.76 -4.14 -3.62
C GLN A 11 9.10 -3.50 -3.99
N ILE A 12 9.29 -2.22 -3.68
CA ILE A 12 10.56 -1.53 -3.94
C ILE A 12 11.67 -2.13 -3.08
N ILE A 13 11.42 -2.36 -1.80
CA ILE A 13 12.40 -3.00 -0.89
C ILE A 13 12.74 -4.41 -1.36
N GLU A 14 11.76 -5.19 -1.81
CA GLU A 14 11.96 -6.53 -2.39
C GLU A 14 12.84 -6.48 -3.65
N GLN A 15 12.61 -5.50 -4.54
CA GLN A 15 13.42 -5.30 -5.73
C GLN A 15 14.87 -4.93 -5.38
N TYR A 16 15.07 -4.06 -4.38
CA TYR A 16 16.41 -3.77 -3.86
C TYR A 16 17.07 -5.04 -3.32
N LEU A 17 16.38 -5.83 -2.51
CA LEU A 17 16.93 -7.08 -1.97
C LEU A 17 17.30 -8.08 -3.07
N TRP A 18 16.50 -8.20 -4.13
CA TRP A 18 16.85 -9.06 -5.28
C TRP A 18 18.14 -8.66 -5.99
N MET A 19 18.51 -7.38 -5.98
CA MET A 19 19.74 -6.91 -6.63
C MET A 19 21.00 -7.14 -5.78
N TYR A 20 20.87 -7.23 -4.45
CA TYR A 20 22.01 -7.23 -3.52
C TYR A 20 22.18 -8.53 -2.73
N VAL A 21 21.14 -9.35 -2.60
CA VAL A 21 21.22 -10.62 -1.88
C VAL A 21 21.94 -11.66 -2.74
N ASN A 22 22.98 -12.29 -2.17
CA ASN A 22 23.76 -13.32 -2.85
C ASN A 22 22.87 -14.53 -3.19
N SER A 23 23.31 -15.37 -4.12
CA SER A 23 22.66 -16.62 -4.55
C SER A 23 22.26 -17.58 -3.41
N HIS A 24 22.85 -17.42 -2.22
CA HIS A 24 22.58 -18.21 -1.01
C HIS A 24 21.47 -17.62 -0.10
N GLN A 25 21.00 -16.39 -0.36
CA GLN A 25 19.83 -15.75 0.31
C GLN A 25 19.86 -15.67 1.85
N ASP A 26 21.03 -15.73 2.48
CA ASP A 26 21.22 -15.82 3.92
C ASP A 26 21.56 -14.47 4.61
N ASP A 27 21.96 -13.47 3.83
CA ASP A 27 22.45 -12.17 4.29
C ASP A 27 21.44 -11.02 4.18
N TRP A 28 20.19 -11.29 3.77
CA TRP A 28 19.14 -10.28 3.55
C TRP A 28 18.90 -9.36 4.77
N LYS A 29 19.12 -9.86 5.98
CA LYS A 29 18.98 -9.08 7.23
C LYS A 29 20.00 -7.96 7.33
N ILE A 30 21.18 -8.13 6.72
CA ILE A 30 22.26 -7.14 6.68
C ILE A 30 21.94 -6.05 5.66
N TRP A 31 21.32 -6.43 4.54
CA TRP A 31 20.99 -5.51 3.44
C TRP A 31 19.72 -4.69 3.68
N CYS A 32 18.77 -5.20 4.47
CA CYS A 32 17.48 -4.53 4.70
C CYS A 32 17.61 -3.11 5.32
N PRO A 33 18.44 -2.87 6.36
CA PRO A 33 18.69 -1.51 6.86
C PRO A 33 19.31 -0.58 5.82
N LEU A 34 20.23 -1.09 4.99
CA LEU A 34 20.89 -0.31 3.94
C LEU A 34 19.93 0.04 2.81
N ALA A 35 19.10 -0.90 2.36
CA ALA A 35 18.06 -0.67 1.37
C ALA A 35 17.04 0.37 1.86
N LYS A 36 16.63 0.30 3.13
CA LYS A 36 15.77 1.31 3.74
C LYS A 36 16.45 2.68 3.81
N PHE A 37 17.74 2.73 4.13
CA PHE A 37 18.52 3.96 4.15
C PHE A 37 18.61 4.59 2.76
N ASP A 38 18.93 3.79 1.74
CA ASP A 38 19.03 4.26 0.35
C ASP A 38 17.66 4.74 -0.17
N TYR A 39 16.60 3.96 0.05
CA TYR A 39 15.23 4.34 -0.29
C TYR A 39 14.82 5.68 0.36
N ASN A 40 15.17 5.88 1.64
CA ASN A 40 14.84 7.11 2.35
C ASN A 40 15.66 8.33 1.89
N ASN A 41 16.81 8.14 1.26
CA ASN A 41 17.67 9.22 0.78
C ASN A 41 17.59 9.44 -0.74
N THR A 42 17.03 8.49 -1.48
CA THR A 42 16.83 8.59 -2.93
C THR A 42 15.74 9.59 -3.25
N GLU A 43 15.98 10.44 -4.25
CA GLU A 43 14.98 11.38 -4.74
C GLU A 43 13.91 10.64 -5.54
N HIS A 44 12.64 10.77 -5.12
CA HIS A 44 11.54 10.16 -5.87
C HIS A 44 11.14 11.03 -7.05
N SER A 45 11.03 10.44 -8.24
CA SER A 45 10.73 11.15 -9.48
C SER A 45 9.45 11.99 -9.45
N SER A 46 8.45 11.60 -8.64
CA SER A 46 7.21 12.35 -8.48
C SER A 46 7.34 13.60 -7.60
N LYS A 47 8.11 13.51 -6.51
CA LYS A 47 8.24 14.57 -5.49
C LYS A 47 9.47 15.45 -5.67
N LYS A 48 10.43 15.02 -6.49
CA LYS A 48 11.76 15.63 -6.63
C LYS A 48 12.46 15.86 -5.28
N GLN A 49 12.10 15.04 -4.28
CA GLN A 49 12.62 15.07 -2.91
C GLN A 49 12.68 13.63 -2.38
N SER A 50 13.56 13.40 -1.42
CA SER A 50 13.66 12.11 -0.71
C SER A 50 12.72 12.05 0.49
N PRO A 51 12.28 10.86 0.93
CA PRO A 51 11.47 10.71 2.14
C PRO A 51 12.13 11.27 3.40
N SER A 52 13.46 11.14 3.54
CA SER A 52 14.20 11.70 4.67
C SER A 52 14.16 13.22 4.67
N PHE A 53 14.34 13.84 3.50
CA PHE A 53 14.27 15.29 3.35
C PHE A 53 12.86 15.80 3.63
N THR A 54 11.86 15.10 3.13
CA THR A 54 10.44 15.37 3.38
C THR A 54 10.12 15.32 4.88
N ILE A 55 10.56 14.31 5.62
CA ILE A 55 10.21 14.16 7.04
C ILE A 55 11.08 15.06 7.95
N HIS A 56 12.37 15.18 7.66
CA HIS A 56 13.37 15.77 8.57
C HIS A 56 13.98 17.08 8.05
N GLY A 57 13.62 17.53 6.84
CA GLY A 57 14.23 18.69 6.18
C GLY A 57 15.68 18.48 5.75
N ARG A 58 16.22 17.26 5.85
CA ARG A 58 17.60 16.90 5.49
C ARG A 58 17.73 15.43 5.07
N ASN A 59 18.66 15.14 4.17
CA ASN A 59 19.12 13.79 3.88
C ASN A 59 20.11 13.32 4.95
N SER A 60 20.05 12.05 5.30
CA SER A 60 21.03 11.43 6.18
C SER A 60 22.32 11.20 5.40
N ARG A 61 23.46 11.69 5.89
CA ARG A 61 24.77 11.44 5.24
C ARG A 61 25.30 10.10 5.72
N VAL A 62 26.10 9.42 4.89
CA VAL A 62 26.70 8.11 5.25
C VAL A 62 27.62 8.25 6.48
N ASP A 63 28.28 9.41 6.64
CA ASP A 63 29.08 9.75 7.83
C ASP A 63 28.24 9.94 9.11
N SER A 64 26.91 9.98 8.99
CA SER A 64 25.95 10.19 10.08
C SER A 64 25.44 8.90 10.73
N ILE A 65 26.05 7.74 10.44
CA ILE A 65 25.84 6.51 11.22
C ILE A 65 26.51 6.64 12.62
N HIS A 66 27.07 7.81 12.95
CA HIS A 66 27.26 8.21 14.34
C HIS A 66 25.93 8.59 14.98
N ILE A 67 25.53 7.73 15.91
CA ILE A 67 24.53 7.91 16.97
C ILE A 67 24.41 9.39 17.34
N PHE A 68 23.18 9.91 17.21
CA PHE A 68 22.69 11.23 17.62
C PHE A 68 23.67 12.05 18.49
N GLN A 69 24.18 13.16 17.94
CA GLN A 69 24.65 14.27 18.76
C GLN A 69 23.84 15.54 18.45
N ASP A 70 23.16 15.96 19.52
CA ASP A 70 22.47 17.20 19.83
C ASP A 70 22.59 18.35 18.82
N THR A 71 21.45 18.68 18.21
CA THR A 71 21.23 19.99 17.58
C THR A 71 20.08 20.71 18.31
N PRO A 72 20.17 22.03 18.57
CA PRO A 72 19.19 22.72 19.42
C PRO A 72 17.79 22.70 18.81
N ALA A 73 16.82 22.18 19.57
CA ALA A 73 15.47 21.81 19.12
C ALA A 73 14.57 22.98 18.65
N GLY A 74 14.92 24.24 18.94
CA GLY A 74 14.03 25.39 18.80
C GLY A 74 13.69 25.81 17.36
N ASN A 75 14.68 25.90 16.48
CA ASN A 75 14.49 26.37 15.09
C ASN A 75 14.18 25.24 14.09
N VAL A 76 14.39 23.99 14.50
CA VAL A 76 14.13 22.82 13.65
C VAL A 76 12.64 22.51 13.62
N SER A 77 11.93 22.66 14.74
CA SER A 77 10.50 22.33 14.85
C SER A 77 9.59 23.16 13.94
N THR A 78 9.78 24.48 13.89
CA THR A 78 8.95 25.38 13.05
C THR A 78 9.17 25.12 11.56
N LYS A 79 10.42 24.86 11.17
CA LYS A 79 10.79 24.50 9.79
C LYS A 79 10.28 23.10 9.41
N LEU A 80 10.30 22.14 10.34
CA LEU A 80 9.70 20.83 10.13
C LEU A 80 8.18 20.92 9.96
N HIS A 81 7.50 21.72 10.77
CA HIS A 81 6.06 21.91 10.64
C HIS A 81 5.65 22.55 9.31
N SER A 82 6.37 23.57 8.84
CA SER A 82 6.09 24.18 7.55
C SER A 82 6.36 23.22 6.38
N ILE A 83 7.46 22.46 6.45
CA ILE A 83 7.76 21.40 5.47
C ILE A 83 6.66 20.33 5.47
N GLN A 84 6.27 19.82 6.64
CA GLN A 84 5.18 18.83 6.79
C GLN A 84 3.85 19.34 6.24
N GLN A 85 3.54 20.62 6.40
CA GLN A 85 2.32 21.21 5.85
C GLN A 85 2.34 21.23 4.32
N VAL A 86 3.44 21.70 3.71
CA VAL A 86 3.62 21.69 2.24
C VAL A 86 3.51 20.26 1.69
N ILE A 87 4.14 19.29 2.36
CA ILE A 87 4.08 17.88 1.96
C ILE A 87 2.66 17.34 2.02
N LYS A 88 1.90 17.72 3.05
CA LYS A 88 0.50 17.29 3.19
C LYS A 88 -0.35 17.84 2.05
N GLU A 89 -0.14 19.09 1.66
CA GLU A 89 -0.84 19.76 0.55
C GLU A 89 -0.47 19.14 -0.81
N GLU A 90 0.82 18.93 -1.08
CA GLU A 90 1.30 18.25 -2.30
C GLU A 90 0.87 16.79 -2.36
N SER A 91 0.92 16.05 -1.25
CA SER A 91 0.47 14.66 -1.21
C SER A 91 -1.00 14.55 -1.56
N GLN A 92 -1.84 15.49 -1.13
CA GLN A 92 -3.26 15.49 -1.49
C GLN A 92 -3.49 15.72 -2.98
N SER A 93 -2.71 16.60 -3.62
CA SER A 93 -2.82 16.83 -5.07
C SER A 93 -2.33 15.61 -5.86
N GLU A 94 -1.23 14.99 -5.44
CA GLU A 94 -0.72 13.75 -6.01
C GLU A 94 -1.73 12.60 -5.87
N ILE A 95 -2.30 12.38 -4.68
CA ILE A 95 -3.33 11.36 -4.44
C ILE A 95 -4.49 11.57 -5.42
N LYS A 96 -4.95 12.81 -5.59
CA LYS A 96 -6.01 13.12 -6.57
C LYS A 96 -5.60 12.77 -8.00
N CYS A 97 -4.38 13.08 -8.41
CA CYS A 97 -3.87 12.72 -9.74
C CYS A 97 -3.76 11.21 -9.93
N PHE A 98 -3.25 10.48 -8.94
CA PHE A 98 -3.18 9.01 -8.97
C PHE A 98 -4.56 8.38 -9.00
N THR A 99 -5.51 8.87 -8.21
CA THR A 99 -6.91 8.43 -8.24
C THR A 99 -7.51 8.65 -9.64
N LYS A 100 -7.38 9.85 -10.22
CA LYS A 100 -7.84 10.14 -11.58
C LYS A 100 -7.21 9.22 -12.63
N TYR A 101 -5.92 8.94 -12.52
CA TYR A 101 -5.23 8.05 -13.46
C TYR A 101 -5.70 6.60 -13.31
N ALA A 102 -5.83 6.11 -12.07
CA ALA A 102 -6.32 4.76 -11.77
C ALA A 102 -7.78 4.58 -12.20
N ASP A 103 -8.61 5.60 -12.02
CA ASP A 103 -10.03 5.57 -12.38
C ASP A 103 -10.26 5.81 -13.88
N ARG A 104 -9.27 6.29 -14.65
CA ARG A 104 -9.42 6.63 -16.08
C ARG A 104 -9.96 5.48 -16.93
N ASN A 105 -9.50 4.26 -16.65
CA ASN A 105 -9.91 3.05 -17.37
C ASN A 105 -10.75 2.13 -16.50
N ARG A 106 -11.24 2.63 -15.37
CA ARG A 106 -12.02 1.82 -14.45
C ARG A 106 -13.47 1.84 -14.91
N GLU A 107 -14.01 0.67 -15.23
CA GLU A 107 -15.44 0.54 -15.46
C GLU A 107 -16.19 0.83 -14.16
N THR A 108 -17.25 1.64 -14.25
CA THR A 108 -18.17 1.84 -13.14
C THR A 108 -18.76 0.49 -12.77
N SER A 109 -18.66 0.14 -11.49
CA SER A 109 -19.27 -1.09 -11.00
C SER A 109 -20.79 -1.01 -11.22
N PRO A 110 -21.45 -2.10 -11.65
CA PRO A 110 -22.90 -2.10 -11.80
C PRO A 110 -23.56 -1.82 -10.44
N ASP A 111 -24.58 -0.96 -10.44
CA ASP A 111 -25.42 -0.74 -9.26
C ASP A 111 -26.37 -1.93 -9.10
N PHE A 112 -26.13 -2.76 -8.10
CA PHE A 112 -27.00 -3.90 -7.80
C PHE A 112 -28.13 -3.49 -6.86
N GLN A 113 -29.34 -3.95 -7.18
CA GLN A 113 -30.53 -3.72 -6.36
C GLN A 113 -30.76 -4.89 -5.38
N PRO A 114 -31.39 -4.65 -4.22
CA PRO A 114 -31.90 -5.73 -3.38
C PRO A 114 -32.78 -6.70 -4.18
N GLY A 115 -32.44 -7.99 -4.15
CA GLY A 115 -33.09 -9.06 -4.93
C GLY A 115 -32.27 -9.53 -6.14
N ASP A 116 -31.25 -8.79 -6.55
CA ASP A 116 -30.36 -9.22 -7.64
C ASP A 116 -29.54 -10.45 -7.25
N ARG A 117 -29.23 -11.28 -8.25
CA ARG A 117 -28.50 -12.54 -8.11
C ARG A 117 -27.04 -12.36 -8.52
N LEU A 118 -26.13 -12.39 -7.55
CA LEU A 118 -24.71 -12.09 -7.74
C LEU A 118 -23.83 -13.32 -7.55
N TRP A 119 -22.92 -13.55 -8.49
CA TRP A 119 -21.89 -14.58 -8.37
C TRP A 119 -20.78 -14.13 -7.41
N LEU A 120 -20.38 -14.99 -6.48
CA LEU A 120 -19.32 -14.70 -5.53
C LEU A 120 -18.01 -15.38 -5.96
N ALA A 121 -16.95 -14.60 -6.16
CA ALA A 121 -15.63 -15.15 -6.45
C ALA A 121 -15.01 -15.82 -5.20
N LEU A 122 -14.49 -17.04 -5.35
CA LEU A 122 -13.88 -17.82 -4.27
C LEU A 122 -12.43 -17.44 -3.92
N ASN A 123 -12.03 -16.19 -4.19
CA ASN A 123 -10.65 -15.76 -4.00
C ASN A 123 -10.27 -15.72 -2.51
N GLY A 124 -9.67 -16.79 -2.00
CA GLY A 124 -9.24 -16.91 -0.61
C GLY A 124 -10.34 -17.37 0.37
N ILE A 125 -11.45 -17.91 -0.13
CA ILE A 125 -12.50 -18.53 0.69
C ILE A 125 -12.27 -20.05 0.69
N ASN A 126 -12.12 -20.63 1.87
CA ASN A 126 -12.02 -22.08 2.01
C ASN A 126 -13.40 -22.69 1.78
N THR A 127 -13.51 -23.51 0.74
CA THR A 127 -14.72 -24.31 0.51
C THR A 127 -14.66 -25.60 1.32
N THR A 128 -15.74 -26.40 1.32
CA THR A 128 -15.74 -27.74 1.90
C THR A 128 -14.70 -28.68 1.27
N ARG A 129 -14.12 -28.32 0.12
CA ARG A 129 -13.04 -29.08 -0.52
C ARG A 129 -11.71 -28.80 0.18
N SER A 130 -10.91 -29.85 0.36
CA SER A 130 -9.59 -29.79 1.01
C SER A 130 -8.54 -28.97 0.24
N THR A 131 -8.72 -28.75 -1.06
CA THR A 131 -7.81 -27.97 -1.90
C THR A 131 -8.55 -27.06 -2.86
N ASN A 132 -8.02 -25.84 -3.07
CA ASN A 132 -8.53 -24.87 -4.06
C ASN A 132 -8.18 -25.25 -5.52
N LYS A 133 -7.40 -26.32 -5.73
CA LYS A 133 -7.05 -26.80 -7.08
C LYS A 133 -8.25 -27.56 -7.66
N LEU A 134 -8.72 -27.12 -8.84
CA LEU A 134 -9.95 -27.62 -9.47
C LEU A 134 -11.23 -27.38 -8.65
N SER A 135 -11.22 -26.44 -7.70
CA SER A 135 -12.46 -25.97 -7.08
C SER A 135 -13.20 -25.03 -8.02
N GLU A 136 -14.48 -24.82 -7.74
CA GLU A 136 -15.26 -23.77 -8.40
C GLU A 136 -14.56 -22.41 -8.22
N ARG A 137 -14.58 -21.58 -9.25
CA ARG A 137 -14.02 -20.22 -9.19
C ARG A 137 -15.05 -19.21 -8.69
N TRP A 138 -16.33 -19.51 -8.93
CA TRP A 138 -17.47 -18.69 -8.58
C TRP A 138 -18.50 -19.58 -7.90
N LEU A 139 -19.00 -19.16 -6.74
CA LEU A 139 -20.12 -19.82 -6.09
C LEU A 139 -21.43 -19.33 -6.70
N TRP A 140 -22.43 -20.22 -6.66
CA TRP A 140 -23.81 -20.01 -7.08
C TRP A 140 -24.32 -18.61 -6.76
N PRO A 141 -25.17 -18.03 -7.63
CA PRO A 141 -25.71 -16.70 -7.42
C PRO A 141 -26.41 -16.58 -6.07
N PHE A 142 -25.92 -15.66 -5.26
CA PHE A 142 -26.53 -15.28 -3.99
C PHE A 142 -27.40 -14.04 -4.19
N GLU A 143 -28.50 -13.99 -3.46
CA GLU A 143 -29.38 -12.84 -3.46
C GLU A 143 -28.73 -11.69 -2.68
N ALA A 144 -28.60 -10.53 -3.31
CA ALA A 144 -28.21 -9.29 -2.66
C ALA A 144 -29.36 -8.81 -1.77
N LEU A 145 -29.13 -8.76 -0.45
CA LEU A 145 -30.14 -8.34 0.53
C LEU A 145 -30.19 -6.83 0.68
N LYS A 146 -29.02 -6.20 0.79
CA LYS A 146 -28.90 -4.77 1.06
C LYS A 146 -27.50 -4.27 0.69
N GLU A 147 -27.44 -3.06 0.18
CA GLU A 147 -26.22 -2.28 0.03
C GLU A 147 -25.74 -1.76 1.40
N ILE A 148 -24.49 -2.06 1.74
CA ILE A 148 -23.81 -1.57 2.95
C ILE A 148 -23.06 -0.28 2.62
N GLU A 149 -22.32 -0.31 1.51
CA GLU A 149 -21.55 0.79 0.94
C GLU A 149 -21.64 0.71 -0.59
N SER A 150 -21.21 1.76 -1.29
CA SER A 150 -21.28 1.91 -2.75
C SER A 150 -20.79 0.69 -3.56
N HIS A 151 -19.95 -0.17 -2.98
CA HIS A 151 -19.44 -1.39 -3.62
C HIS A 151 -19.44 -2.62 -2.69
N ALA A 152 -20.23 -2.61 -1.62
CA ALA A 152 -20.29 -3.70 -0.64
C ALA A 152 -21.75 -4.08 -0.36
N TYR A 153 -22.10 -5.33 -0.64
CA TYR A 153 -23.47 -5.84 -0.49
C TYR A 153 -23.52 -7.00 0.51
N HIS A 154 -24.58 -7.07 1.30
CA HIS A 154 -24.89 -8.27 2.08
C HIS A 154 -25.54 -9.31 1.18
N LEU A 155 -24.96 -10.50 1.16
CA LEU A 155 -25.46 -11.65 0.42
C LEU A 155 -26.19 -12.61 1.35
N LYS A 156 -27.30 -13.18 0.88
CA LYS A 156 -28.03 -14.21 1.60
C LYS A 156 -27.37 -15.58 1.44
N PHE A 157 -26.64 -16.04 2.45
CA PHE A 157 -26.09 -17.40 2.48
C PHE A 157 -27.07 -18.38 3.11
N CYS A 158 -27.32 -19.52 2.45
CA CYS A 158 -27.89 -20.69 3.12
C CYS A 158 -26.79 -21.37 3.94
N LYS A 159 -27.06 -21.63 5.23
CA LYS A 159 -26.14 -22.22 6.22
C LYS A 159 -25.50 -23.58 5.84
N VAL A 160 -25.82 -24.14 4.68
CA VAL A 160 -25.34 -25.45 4.22
C VAL A 160 -23.94 -25.35 3.57
N TRP A 161 -23.43 -24.15 3.28
CA TRP A 161 -22.23 -23.94 2.45
C TRP A 161 -20.99 -23.41 3.20
N ILE A 162 -21.01 -23.39 4.54
CA ILE A 162 -19.86 -23.07 5.40
C ILE A 162 -19.63 -24.27 6.32
#